data_AF-A0A7W1JAR7-F1
#
_entry.id   AF-A0A7W1JAR7-F1
#
_cell.length_a   1.000
_cell.length_b   1.000
_cell.length_c   1.000
_cell.angle_alpha   90.00
_cell.angle_beta   90.00
_cell.angle_gamma   90.00
#
_symmetry.space_group_name_H-M   'P 1'
#
loop_
_entity.id
_entity.type
_entity.pdbx_description
1 polymer ?
#
loop_
_entity_poly.entity_id
_entity_poly.type
_entity_poly.pdbx_seq_one_letter_code
_entity_poly.pdbx_strand_id
1 'polypeptide(L)'
;MDHPWLAAETAGLINGVAGGTLIALCALFGGFSRWLAERDRGRGLVGSGFVFLAAIGLSALVLGAVAVICGQPRYVWCPTAVIGVAVIATLGLGLPGIVQRYRRAREKRELRDLAQKLMAGRSSRVLAKVNSTHGLHQ
;
A
#
# COMPACT_ATOMS: atom_id res chain seq x y z
N MET A 1 5.69 36.75 18.42
CA MET A 1 5.32 35.41 18.93
C MET A 1 6.43 35.07 19.89
N ASP A 2 6.24 35.47 21.14
CA ASP A 2 7.36 35.70 22.06
C ASP A 2 7.70 34.41 22.84
N HIS A 3 6.89 33.36 22.63
CA HIS A 3 7.07 32.02 23.18
C HIS A 3 6.88 30.95 22.09
N PRO A 4 7.82 29.99 21.96
CA PRO A 4 7.69 28.88 21.04
C PRO A 4 6.58 27.92 21.50
N TRP A 5 5.92 27.24 20.55
CA TRP A 5 4.88 26.26 20.88
C TRP A 5 5.39 25.10 21.74
N LEU A 6 6.64 24.71 21.51
CA LEU A 6 7.30 23.62 22.22
C LEU A 6 8.68 24.11 22.68
N ALA A 7 9.05 23.73 23.89
CA ALA A 7 10.44 23.83 24.32
C ALA A 7 11.32 22.93 23.43
N ALA A 8 12.57 23.36 23.17
CA ALA A 8 13.45 22.66 22.24
C ALA A 8 13.67 21.18 22.59
N GLU A 9 13.82 20.88 23.88
CA GLU A 9 14.00 19.51 24.38
C GLU A 9 12.75 18.64 24.15
N THR A 10 11.57 19.18 24.48
CA THR A 10 10.30 18.49 24.27
C THR A 10 10.00 18.30 22.79
N ALA A 11 10.32 19.29 21.95
CA ALA A 11 10.17 19.20 20.50
C ALA A 11 11.06 18.10 19.92
N GLY A 12 12.30 17.97 20.40
CA GLY A 12 13.23 16.92 20.00
C GLY A 12 12.71 15.53 20.34
N LEU A 13 12.23 15.33 21.57
CA LEU A 13 11.67 14.05 22.02
C LEU A 13 10.41 13.66 21.26
N ILE A 14 9.44 14.59 21.13
CA ILE A 14 8.17 14.31 20.43
C ILE A 14 8.44 14.00 18.97
N ASN A 15 9.21 14.84 18.26
CA ASN A 15 9.46 14.60 16.84
C ASN A 15 10.35 13.37 16.61
N GLY A 16 11.30 13.09 17.50
CA GLY A 16 12.15 11.91 17.42
C GLY A 16 11.35 10.62 17.60
N VAL A 17 10.55 10.53 18.67
CA VAL A 17 9.74 9.35 18.95
C VAL A 17 8.59 9.23 17.96
N ALA A 18 7.75 10.26 17.81
CA ALA A 18 6.60 10.20 16.92
C ALA A 18 7.02 10.04 15.45
N GLY A 19 8.04 10.77 15.00
CA GLY A 19 8.56 10.66 13.65
C GLY A 19 9.22 9.31 13.39
N GLY A 20 10.07 8.85 14.30
CA GLY A 20 10.75 7.55 14.18
C GLY A 20 9.77 6.38 14.16
N THR A 21 8.81 6.36 15.09
CA THR A 21 7.78 5.32 15.13
C THR A 21 6.90 5.35 13.89
N LEU A 22 6.49 6.54 13.41
CA LEU A 22 5.66 6.64 12.21
C LEU A 22 6.39 6.12 10.97
N ILE A 23 7.67 6.48 10.79
CA ILE A 23 8.48 5.99 9.66
C ILE A 23 8.69 4.47 9.75
N ALA A 24 8.98 3.95 10.95
CA ALA A 24 9.12 2.51 11.16
C ALA A 24 7.82 1.76 10.82
N LEU A 25 6.66 2.28 11.26
CA LEU A 25 5.35 1.72 10.92
C LEU A 25 5.09 1.79 9.42
N CYS A 26 5.46 2.87 8.73
CA CYS A 26 5.35 2.97 7.27
C CYS A 26 6.18 1.89 6.57
N ALA A 27 7.42 1.67 7.01
CA ALA A 27 8.30 0.66 6.44
C ALA A 27 7.76 -0.76 6.66
N LEU A 28 7.31 -1.06 7.88
CA LEU A 28 6.70 -2.36 8.22
C LEU A 28 5.41 -2.60 7.43
N PHE A 29 4.54 -1.60 7.35
CA PHE A 29 3.29 -1.69 6.57
C PHE A 29 3.57 -1.85 5.07
N GLY A 30 4.57 -1.15 4.53
CA GLY A 30 5.04 -1.31 3.16
C GLY A 30 5.57 -2.72 2.85
N GLY A 31 6.34 -3.30 3.78
CA GLY A 31 6.79 -4.68 3.68
C GLY A 31 5.63 -5.69 3.76
N PHE A 32 4.73 -5.50 4.71
CA PHE A 32 3.59 -6.39 4.93
C PHE A 32 2.59 -6.34 3.76
N SER A 33 2.29 -5.14 3.24
CA SER A 33 1.41 -4.96 2.08
C SER A 33 1.97 -5.62 0.83
N ARG A 34 3.30 -5.62 0.64
CA ARG A 34 3.96 -6.33 -0.46
C ARG A 34 3.73 -7.84 -0.39
N TRP A 35 3.85 -8.44 0.79
CA TRP A 35 3.55 -9.86 1.01
C TRP A 35 2.06 -10.18 0.79
N LEU A 36 1.16 -9.30 1.24
CA LEU A 36 -0.28 -9.44 1.03
C LEU A 36 -0.67 -9.35 -0.46
N ALA A 37 0.01 -8.48 -1.22
CA ALA A 37 -0.21 -8.28 -2.64
C ALA A 37 0.11 -9.53 -3.47
N GLU A 38 1.17 -10.26 -3.12
CA GLU A 38 1.52 -11.52 -3.80
C GLU A 38 0.46 -12.61 -3.63
N ARG A 39 -0.30 -12.54 -2.53
CA ARG A 39 -1.37 -13.49 -2.23
C ARG A 39 -2.73 -13.04 -2.75
N ASP A 40 -2.83 -11.87 -3.41
CA ASP A 40 -4.08 -11.20 -3.80
C ASP A 40 -5.11 -11.22 -2.65
N ARG A 41 -4.63 -10.87 -1.45
CA ARG A 41 -5.46 -10.71 -0.25
C ARG A 41 -5.39 -9.29 0.26
N GLY A 42 -6.46 -8.87 0.96
CA GLY A 42 -6.48 -7.63 1.75
C GLY A 42 -6.35 -6.32 0.95
N ARG A 43 -6.81 -6.29 -0.32
CA ARG A 43 -6.82 -5.07 -1.14
C ARG A 43 -7.45 -3.87 -0.45
N GLY A 44 -8.57 -4.10 0.25
CA GLY A 44 -9.26 -3.07 1.03
C GLY A 44 -8.42 -2.54 2.19
N LEU A 45 -7.85 -3.44 3.00
CA LEU A 45 -7.00 -3.09 4.14
C LEU A 45 -5.72 -2.35 3.74
N VAL A 46 -5.08 -2.81 2.66
CA VAL A 46 -3.89 -2.14 2.13
C VAL A 46 -4.28 -0.75 1.60
N GLY A 47 -5.34 -0.66 0.79
CA GLY A 47 -5.81 0.62 0.26
C GLY A 47 -6.16 1.63 1.37
N SER A 48 -6.96 1.22 2.36
CA SER A 48 -7.34 2.10 3.48
C SER A 48 -6.15 2.48 4.34
N GLY A 49 -5.20 1.57 4.56
CA GLY A 49 -3.98 1.84 5.30
C GLY A 49 -3.09 2.87 4.60
N PHE A 50 -2.95 2.79 3.27
CA PHE A 50 -2.24 3.79 2.48
C PHE A 50 -2.93 5.16 2.52
N VAL A 51 -4.25 5.21 2.43
CA VAL A 51 -5.02 6.47 2.55
C VAL A 51 -4.87 7.08 3.95
N PHE A 52 -4.93 6.26 4.99
CA PHE A 52 -4.76 6.70 6.37
C PHE A 52 -3.35 7.27 6.62
N LEU A 53 -2.30 6.56 6.19
CA LEU A 53 -0.93 7.06 6.28
C LEU A 53 -0.73 8.34 5.44
N ALA A 54 -1.35 8.44 4.27
CA ALA A 54 -1.29 9.64 3.44
C ALA A 54 -1.94 10.84 4.15
N ALA A 55 -3.08 10.63 4.82
CA ALA A 55 -3.75 11.67 5.60
C ALA A 55 -2.88 12.14 6.77
N ILE A 56 -2.20 11.23 7.47
CA ILE A 56 -1.25 11.59 8.53
C ILE A 56 -0.07 12.39 7.96
N GLY A 57 0.55 11.91 6.88
CA GLY A 57 1.67 12.60 6.24
C GLY A 57 1.30 14.00 5.74
N LEU A 58 0.13 14.14 5.13
CA LEU A 58 -0.40 15.43 4.68
C LEU A 58 -0.67 16.36 5.85
N SER A 59 -1.27 15.86 6.93
CA SER A 59 -1.53 16.66 8.15
C SER A 59 -0.23 17.17 8.77
N ALA A 60 0.80 16.32 8.83
CA ALA A 60 2.13 16.73 9.29
C ALA A 60 2.76 17.80 8.38
N LEU A 61 2.62 17.65 7.06
CA LEU A 61 3.12 18.64 6.11
C LEU A 61 2.42 20.00 6.27
N VAL A 62 1.09 20.00 6.43
CA VAL A 62 0.29 21.20 6.69
C VAL A 62 0.72 21.84 8.00
N LEU A 63 0.89 21.05 9.06
CA LEU A 63 1.33 21.57 10.36
C LEU A 63 2.73 22.20 10.30
N GLY A 64 3.65 21.57 9.55
CA GLY A 64 4.97 22.14 9.27
C GLY A 64 4.90 23.46 8.50
N ALA A 65 4.04 23.55 7.48
CA ALA A 65 3.83 24.79 6.72
C ALA A 65 3.25 25.91 7.60
N VAL A 66 2.26 25.61 8.44
CA VAL A 66 1.69 26.57 9.40
C VAL A 66 2.76 27.04 10.39
N ALA A 67 3.60 26.14 10.88
CA ALA A 67 4.70 26.50 11.78
C ALA A 67 5.71 27.46 11.12
N VAL A 68 6.02 27.29 9.83
CA VAL A 68 6.86 28.23 9.07
C VAL A 68 6.18 29.59 8.97
N ILE A 69 4.89 29.64 8.61
CA ILE A 69 4.13 30.90 8.47
C ILE A 69 4.05 31.64 9.81
N CYS A 70 3.89 30.91 10.92
CA CYS A 70 3.87 31.49 12.26
C CYS A 70 5.25 31.90 12.80
N GLY A 71 6.32 31.76 12.00
CA GLY A 71 7.68 32.12 12.41
C GLY A 71 8.24 31.24 13.53
N GLN A 72 7.76 29.99 13.64
CA GLN A 72 8.27 29.07 14.65
C GLN A 72 9.75 28.76 14.40
N PRO A 73 10.52 28.45 15.44
CA PRO A 73 11.93 28.14 15.31
C PRO A 73 12.16 26.82 14.55
N ARG A 74 13.35 26.69 13.94
CA ARG A 74 13.71 25.58 13.04
C ARG A 74 13.54 24.19 13.64
N TYR A 75 13.74 24.05 14.95
CA TYR A 75 13.58 22.78 15.64
C TYR A 75 12.12 22.31 15.76
N VAL A 76 11.14 23.19 15.51
CA VAL A 76 9.71 22.82 15.48
C VAL A 76 9.30 22.47 14.07
N TRP A 77 9.44 23.39 13.11
CA TRP A 77 8.88 23.20 11.77
C TRP A 77 9.67 22.23 10.90
N CYS A 78 11.00 22.19 11.02
CA CYS A 78 11.84 21.36 10.16
C CYS A 78 11.56 19.85 10.34
N PRO A 79 11.61 19.28 11.56
CA PRO A 79 11.35 17.86 11.72
C PRO A 79 9.91 17.48 11.34
N THR A 80 8.91 18.30 11.69
CA THR A 80 7.51 18.03 11.33
C THR A 80 7.31 18.04 9.81
N ALA A 81 7.90 19.00 9.10
CA ALA A 81 7.87 19.04 7.64
C ALA A 81 8.59 17.83 7.02
N VAL A 82 9.76 17.46 7.54
CA VAL A 82 10.54 16.31 7.09
C VAL A 82 9.75 15.00 7.25
N ILE A 83 9.06 14.80 8.37
CA ILE A 83 8.20 13.62 8.58
C ILE A 83 7.08 13.58 7.54
N GLY A 84 6.40 14.70 7.31
CA GLY A 84 5.34 14.79 6.29
C GLY A 84 5.83 14.45 4.89
N VAL A 85 6.97 15.04 4.48
CA VAL A 85 7.61 14.76 3.20
C VAL A 85 8.03 13.29 3.10
N ALA A 86 8.67 12.73 4.13
CA ALA A 86 9.14 11.36 4.13
C ALA A 86 7.99 10.36 3.99
N VAL A 87 6.88 10.57 4.71
CA VAL A 87 5.69 9.72 4.62
C VAL A 87 5.09 9.80 3.21
N ILE A 88 4.84 11.01 2.70
CA ILE A 88 4.25 11.19 1.36
C ILE A 88 5.16 10.59 0.27
N ALA A 89 6.47 10.83 0.35
CA ALA A 89 7.44 10.28 -0.60
C ALA A 89 7.46 8.75 -0.57
N THR A 90 7.46 8.15 0.63
CA THR A 90 7.44 6.69 0.80
C THR A 90 6.18 6.08 0.21
N LEU A 91 5.02 6.68 0.45
CA LEU A 91 3.74 6.23 -0.11
C LEU A 91 3.70 6.41 -1.63
N GLY A 92 4.11 7.58 -2.12
CA GLY A 92 4.13 7.92 -3.55
C GLY A 92 5.03 7.00 -4.36
N LEU A 93 6.20 6.63 -3.82
CA LEU A 93 7.12 5.69 -4.47
C LEU A 93 6.67 4.22 -4.32
N GLY A 94 6.02 3.87 -3.20
CA GLY A 94 5.58 2.50 -2.91
C GLY A 94 4.29 2.07 -3.63
N LEU A 95 3.34 3.00 -3.80
CA LEU A 95 2.01 2.74 -4.36
C LEU A 95 2.04 2.12 -5.77
N PRO A 96 2.79 2.65 -6.75
CA PRO A 96 2.82 2.09 -8.10
C PRO A 96 3.27 0.63 -8.10
N GLY A 97 4.28 0.29 -7.29
CA GLY A 97 4.81 -1.06 -7.18
C GLY A 97 3.79 -2.05 -6.60
N ILE A 98 3.00 -1.62 -5.61
CA ILE A 98 1.96 -2.46 -4.99
C ILE A 98 0.78 -2.67 -5.96
N VAL A 99 0.34 -1.61 -6.64
CA VAL A 99 -0.73 -1.70 -7.64
C VAL A 99 -0.35 -2.65 -8.77
N GLN A 100 0.89 -2.57 -9.27
CA GLN A 100 1.39 -3.49 -10.29
C GLN A 100 1.40 -4.95 -9.80
N ARG A 101 1.77 -5.22 -8.54
CA ARG A 101 1.72 -6.58 -7.98
C ARG A 101 0.31 -7.13 -7.90
N TYR A 102 -0.64 -6.33 -7.42
CA TYR A 102 -2.04 -6.73 -7.38
C TYR A 102 -2.62 -6.99 -8.77
N ARG A 103 -2.22 -6.23 -9.79
CA ARG A 103 -2.61 -6.48 -11.19
C ARG A 103 -2.06 -7.82 -11.68
N ARG A 104 -0.76 -8.05 -11.52
CA ARG A 104 -0.10 -9.32 -11.92
C ARG A 104 -0.68 -10.54 -11.20
N ALA A 105 -1.01 -10.41 -9.91
CA ALA A 105 -1.61 -11.50 -9.15
C ALA A 105 -3.02 -11.85 -9.66
N ARG A 106 -3.80 -10.83 -10.07
CA ARG A 106 -5.13 -11.02 -10.68
C ARG A 106 -5.03 -11.68 -12.06
N GLU A 107 -4.16 -11.19 -12.92
CA GLU A 107 -3.92 -11.76 -14.26
C GLU A 107 -3.55 -13.25 -14.18
N LYS A 108 -2.68 -13.62 -13.23
CA LYS A 108 -2.31 -15.04 -13.00
C LYS A 108 -3.49 -15.91 -12.59
N ARG A 109 -4.42 -15.40 -11.77
CA ARG A 109 -5.63 -16.14 -11.37
C ARG A 109 -6.58 -16.31 -12.55
N GLU A 110 -6.81 -15.25 -13.32
CA GLU A 110 -7.67 -15.28 -14.51
C GLU A 110 -7.15 -16.28 -15.56
N LEU A 111 -5.84 -16.27 -15.84
CA LEU A 111 -5.21 -17.24 -16.75
C LEU A 111 -5.36 -18.69 -16.26
N ARG A 112 -5.24 -18.91 -14.94
CA ARG A 112 -5.40 -20.24 -14.35
C ARG A 112 -6.85 -20.74 -14.48
N ASP A 113 -7.82 -19.87 -14.25
CA ASP A 113 -9.23 -20.21 -14.39
C ASP A 113 -9.61 -20.50 -15.85
N LEU A 114 -9.07 -19.72 -16.80
CA LEU A 114 -9.25 -19.98 -18.24
C LEU A 114 -8.62 -21.31 -18.66
N ALA A 115 -7.41 -21.61 -18.19
CA ALA A 115 -6.77 -22.90 -18.45
C ALA A 115 -7.61 -24.06 -17.89
N GLN A 116 -8.15 -23.91 -16.68
CA GLN A 116 -9.01 -24.93 -16.06
C GLN A 116 -10.32 -25.14 -16.85
N LYS A 117 -10.96 -24.06 -17.31
CA LYS A 117 -12.16 -24.13 -18.16
C LYS A 117 -11.88 -24.79 -19.52
N LEU A 118 -10.75 -24.47 -20.15
CA LEU A 118 -10.34 -25.09 -21.42
C LEU A 118 -10.06 -26.58 -21.26
N MET A 119 -9.38 -26.99 -20.19
CA MET A 119 -9.11 -28.41 -19.92
C MET A 119 -10.40 -29.19 -19.64
N ALA A 120 -11.31 -28.63 -18.83
CA ALA A 120 -12.62 -29.23 -18.57
C ALA A 120 -13.47 -29.34 -19.86
N GLY A 121 -13.53 -28.28 -20.67
CA GLY A 121 -14.29 -28.25 -21.92
C GLY A 121 -13.69 -29.08 -23.06
N ARG A 122 -12.38 -29.38 -23.02
CA ARG A 122 -11.73 -30.30 -23.96
C ARG A 122 -12.02 -31.74 -23.58
N SER A 123 -11.98 -32.06 -22.29
CA SER A 123 -12.30 -33.40 -21.77
C SER A 123 -13.75 -33.78 -22.10
N SER A 124 -14.72 -32.87 -21.92
CA SER A 124 -16.12 -33.13 -22.27
C SER A 124 -16.34 -33.38 -23.77
N ARG A 125 -15.67 -32.62 -24.65
CA ARG A 125 -15.75 -32.82 -26.10
C ARG A 125 -15.11 -34.13 -26.56
N VAL A 126 -14.01 -34.54 -25.94
CA VAL A 126 -13.37 -35.83 -26.23
C VAL A 126 -14.28 -36.99 -25.81
N LEU A 127 -14.86 -36.93 -24.62
CA LEU A 127 -15.80 -37.94 -24.13
C LEU A 127 -17.05 -38.06 -25.02
N ALA A 128 -17.63 -36.94 -25.47
CA ALA A 128 -18.75 -36.95 -26.39
C ALA A 128 -18.42 -37.64 -27.73
N LYS A 129 -17.22 -37.39 -28.27
CA LYS A 129 -16.77 -38.01 -29.52
C LYS A 129 -16.57 -39.52 -29.38
N VAL A 130 -15.97 -39.97 -28.27
CA VAL A 130 -15.76 -41.40 -27.98
C VAL A 130 -17.10 -42.14 -27.81
N ASN A 131 -18.07 -41.52 -27.12
CA ASN A 131 -19.38 -42.14 -26.94
C ASN A 131 -20.15 -42.27 -28.27
N SER A 132 -20.06 -41.27 -29.16
CA SER A 132 -20.69 -41.33 -30.48
C SER A 132 -20.11 -42.42 -31.40
N THR A 133 -18.83 -42.76 -31.25
CA THR A 133 -18.20 -43.84 -32.04
C THR A 133 -18.56 -45.23 -31.54
N HIS A 134 -18.84 -45.39 -30.25
CA HIS A 134 -19.26 -46.69 -29.68
C HIS A 134 -20.76 -46.96 -29.84
N GLY A 135 -21.61 -45.94 -29.98
CA GLY A 135 -23.06 -46.10 -30.21
C GLY A 135 -23.45 -46.54 -31.63
N LEU A 136 -22.52 -46.63 -32.58
CA LEU A 136 -22.79 -47.02 -33.98
C LEU A 136 -22.68 -48.54 -34.23
N HIS A 137 -22.43 -49.34 -33.20
CA HIS A 137 -22.28 -50.80 -33.29
C HIS A 137 -23.38 -51.61 -32.57
N GLN A 138 -24.51 -50.97 -32.23
CA GLN A 138 -25.75 -51.65 -31.81
C GLN A 138 -26.85 -51.39 -32.83
#